data_AF-A0AAV8YRY9-F1
#
_entry.id   AF-A0AAV8YRY9-F1
#
_cell.length_a   1.000
_cell.length_b   1.000
_cell.length_c   1.000
_cell.angle_alpha   90.00
_cell.angle_beta   90.00
_cell.angle_gamma   90.00
#
_symmetry.space_group_name_H-M   'P 1'
#
loop_
_entity.id
_entity.type
_entity.pdbx_description
1 polymer ?
#
loop_
_entity_poly.entity_id
_entity_poly.type
_entity_poly.pdbx_seq_one_letter_code
_entity_poly.pdbx_strand_id
1 'polypeptide(L)'
;MKQLVFLTFLVYAGSNLVQSAFDTGIDVSEVSSLVLHTVSSNSNGRGFRRIARSPVRDLSGERLKRLESTIVSNCKNNGHQQIADNLQNTYDDLKVCLKKKKVFVATKSEFLDNIDKCSRDAVMQTKTCMSDDRKYFPEFILDVVKSVAGFMYDDKDIITNDLAQCLNTFTDYSVRRSYSQCVTDVSIRLVTQVKYQRQRPLFCKAFIPTSYCYTNIIKDNCIRTKNLDKFREDYINAMKVPCDKKDSE
;
A
#
# COMPACT_ATOMS: atom_id res chain seq x y z
N MET A 1 6.58 -12.17 -11.85
CA MET A 1 6.55 -10.72 -12.15
C MET A 1 5.14 -10.12 -12.09
N LYS A 2 4.08 -10.81 -12.55
CA LYS A 2 2.67 -10.35 -12.42
C LYS A 2 2.18 -10.19 -10.96
N GLN A 3 2.73 -10.96 -10.02
CA GLN A 3 2.29 -10.97 -8.62
C GLN A 3 2.90 -9.84 -7.75
N LEU A 4 4.05 -9.28 -8.16
CA LEU A 4 4.68 -8.14 -7.48
C LEU A 4 3.88 -6.84 -7.69
N VAL A 5 3.16 -6.75 -8.81
CA VAL A 5 2.28 -5.62 -9.18
C VAL A 5 1.14 -5.46 -8.17
N PHE A 6 0.56 -6.58 -7.75
CA PHE A 6 -0.61 -6.60 -6.88
C PHE A 6 -0.26 -6.24 -5.43
N LEU A 7 0.86 -6.77 -4.91
CA LEU A 7 1.43 -6.34 -3.62
C LEU A 7 1.79 -4.84 -3.63
N THR A 8 2.36 -4.34 -4.73
CA THR A 8 2.66 -2.90 -4.87
C THR A 8 1.36 -2.07 -4.86
N PHE A 9 0.30 -2.52 -5.55
CA PHE A 9 -0.98 -1.81 -5.61
C PHE A 9 -1.69 -1.74 -4.24
N LEU A 10 -1.58 -2.79 -3.41
CA LEU A 10 -2.19 -2.82 -2.08
C LEU A 10 -1.37 -2.05 -1.04
N VAL A 11 -0.03 -2.10 -1.12
CA VAL A 11 0.87 -1.22 -0.33
C VAL A 11 0.64 0.24 -0.71
N TYR A 12 0.33 0.52 -1.98
CA TYR A 12 0.08 1.85 -2.51
C TYR A 12 -1.26 2.48 -2.08
N ALA A 13 -2.32 1.67 -1.92
CA ALA A 13 -3.57 2.14 -1.30
C ALA A 13 -3.33 2.65 0.13
N GLY A 14 -2.42 2.01 0.87
CA GLY A 14 -1.89 2.53 2.13
C GLY A 14 -0.95 3.72 1.96
N SER A 15 -0.08 3.71 0.93
CA SER A 15 0.96 4.74 0.71
C SER A 15 0.41 6.14 0.42
N ASN A 16 -0.77 6.26 -0.19
CA ASN A 16 -1.40 7.57 -0.41
C ASN A 16 -1.83 8.24 0.90
N LEU A 17 -2.38 7.46 1.84
CA LEU A 17 -2.67 7.90 3.20
C LEU A 17 -1.39 8.17 3.99
N VAL A 18 -0.38 7.32 3.83
CA VAL A 18 0.93 7.46 4.47
C VAL A 18 1.63 8.76 4.05
N GLN A 19 1.69 9.07 2.75
CA GLN A 19 2.31 10.30 2.26
C GLN A 19 1.54 11.53 2.76
N SER A 20 0.20 11.49 2.73
CA SER A 20 -0.64 12.55 3.31
C SER A 20 -0.48 12.71 4.84
N ALA A 21 0.02 11.67 5.52
CA ALA A 21 0.23 11.69 6.96
C ALA A 21 1.62 12.19 7.38
N PHE A 22 2.61 12.07 6.50
CA PHE A 22 3.94 12.62 6.73
C PHE A 22 4.04 14.09 6.34
N ASP A 23 3.35 14.50 5.27
CA ASP A 23 3.49 15.84 4.70
C ASP A 23 2.33 16.75 5.11
N THR A 24 2.45 17.43 6.26
CA THR A 24 1.64 18.63 6.56
C THR A 24 2.12 19.85 5.75
N GLY A 25 2.40 19.67 4.45
CA GLY A 25 2.96 20.69 3.57
C GLY A 25 3.00 20.41 2.06
N ILE A 26 2.31 19.37 1.53
CA ILE A 26 2.14 19.14 0.08
C ILE A 26 0.65 19.17 -0.30
N ASP A 27 0.36 19.81 -1.43
CA ASP A 27 -0.96 19.98 -2.02
C ASP A 27 -1.60 18.64 -2.44
N VAL A 28 -2.80 18.38 -1.93
CA VAL A 28 -3.64 17.19 -2.20
C VAL A 28 -3.89 17.01 -3.72
N SER A 29 -3.68 18.07 -4.52
CA SER A 29 -3.77 18.06 -5.98
C SER A 29 -2.72 17.16 -6.68
N GLU A 30 -1.51 16.99 -6.14
CA GLU A 30 -0.48 16.10 -6.69
C GLU A 30 -0.80 14.61 -6.49
N VAL A 31 -1.64 14.28 -5.51
CA VAL A 31 -2.05 12.89 -5.21
C VAL A 31 -3.00 12.34 -6.30
N SER A 32 -3.78 13.24 -6.94
CA SER A 32 -4.83 12.90 -7.91
C SER A 32 -4.33 12.72 -9.35
N SER A 33 -3.30 13.46 -9.79
CA SER A 33 -2.70 13.27 -11.13
C SER A 33 -2.04 11.89 -11.30
N LEU A 34 -1.70 11.30 -10.17
CA LEU A 34 -0.67 10.28 -10.04
C LEU A 34 -1.31 8.86 -10.06
N VAL A 35 -2.65 8.79 -10.03
CA VAL A 35 -3.49 7.61 -10.35
C VAL A 35 -3.89 7.57 -11.83
N LEU A 36 -3.87 8.73 -12.52
CA LEU A 36 -4.40 8.87 -13.88
C LEU A 36 -3.38 8.49 -14.97
N HIS A 37 -2.07 8.64 -14.74
CA HIS A 37 -1.03 8.35 -15.74
C HIS A 37 -0.68 6.86 -15.90
N THR A 38 -1.08 5.99 -14.97
CA THR A 38 -0.58 4.61 -14.86
C THR A 38 -1.29 3.56 -15.69
N VAL A 39 -2.22 3.98 -16.53
CA VAL A 39 -3.13 3.07 -17.24
C VAL A 39 -3.32 3.41 -18.72
N SER A 40 -2.77 4.55 -19.17
CA SER A 40 -2.81 4.93 -20.58
C SER A 40 -1.50 4.52 -21.28
N SER A 41 -1.33 3.25 -21.65
CA SER A 41 -0.44 2.93 -22.77
C SER A 41 -0.70 1.57 -23.46
N ASN A 42 -1.11 1.71 -24.72
CA ASN A 42 -1.00 0.81 -25.88
C ASN A 42 -1.82 -0.49 -25.96
N SER A 43 -2.96 -0.32 -26.62
CA SER A 43 -3.62 -1.27 -27.51
C SER A 43 -2.71 -1.65 -28.69
N ASN A 44 -2.27 -2.91 -28.75
CA ASN A 44 -2.29 -3.69 -29.99
C ASN A 44 -2.19 -5.19 -29.67
N GLY A 45 -3.16 -5.93 -30.21
CA GLY A 45 -3.41 -7.33 -29.92
C GLY A 45 -2.26 -8.23 -30.35
N ARG A 46 -1.74 -9.00 -29.38
CA ARG A 46 -1.12 -10.34 -29.45
C ARG A 46 -0.09 -10.47 -28.31
N GLY A 47 -0.53 -11.03 -27.19
CA GLY A 47 0.37 -11.56 -26.15
C GLY A 47 0.22 -10.93 -24.75
N PHE A 48 -0.65 -11.53 -23.92
CA PHE A 48 -0.75 -11.35 -22.47
C PHE A 48 0.57 -11.54 -21.67
N ARG A 49 1.69 -11.84 -22.34
CA ARG A 49 3.06 -11.92 -21.78
C ARG A 49 3.82 -10.58 -21.81
N ARG A 50 3.49 -9.62 -22.69
CA ARG A 50 4.23 -8.32 -22.78
C ARG A 50 3.56 -7.17 -22.04
N ILE A 51 2.24 -7.18 -21.90
CA ILE A 51 1.45 -6.07 -21.30
C ILE A 51 1.75 -5.86 -19.80
N ALA A 52 2.25 -6.89 -19.10
CA ALA A 52 2.60 -6.77 -17.67
C ALA A 52 4.01 -6.18 -17.39
N ARG A 53 4.76 -5.74 -18.42
CA ARG A 53 6.16 -5.28 -18.24
C ARG A 53 6.33 -3.76 -18.11
N SER A 54 5.38 -2.92 -18.55
CA SER A 54 5.63 -1.47 -18.68
C SER A 54 5.03 -0.59 -17.57
N PRO A 55 3.78 -0.75 -17.11
CA PRO A 55 3.24 0.15 -16.07
C PRO A 55 3.81 -0.15 -14.66
N VAL A 56 4.31 -1.38 -14.48
CA VAL A 56 4.83 -1.93 -13.22
C VAL A 56 6.19 -1.35 -12.83
N ARG A 57 6.96 -0.89 -13.83
CA ARG A 57 8.31 -0.38 -13.64
C ARG A 57 8.31 1.02 -12.99
N ASP A 58 7.29 1.83 -13.26
CA ASP A 58 7.12 3.16 -12.65
C ASP A 58 6.35 3.11 -11.33
N LEU A 59 5.42 2.16 -11.17
CA LEU A 59 4.53 2.05 -10.01
C LEU A 59 5.21 1.62 -8.70
N SER A 60 6.32 0.88 -8.75
CA SER A 60 6.97 0.29 -7.56
C SER A 60 8.25 1.02 -7.12
N GLY A 61 8.77 1.92 -7.94
CA GLY A 61 10.03 2.61 -7.68
C GLY A 61 9.83 3.98 -7.06
N GLU A 62 9.23 4.90 -7.79
CA GLU A 62 9.35 6.33 -7.46
C GLU A 62 8.59 6.75 -6.22
N ARG A 63 7.37 6.26 -6.00
CA ARG A 63 6.60 6.64 -4.81
C ARG A 63 7.13 6.05 -3.52
N LEU A 64 7.51 4.78 -3.56
CA LEU A 64 8.17 4.15 -2.42
C LEU A 64 9.47 4.89 -2.10
N LYS A 65 10.25 5.25 -3.12
CA LYS A 65 11.44 6.12 -2.96
C LYS A 65 11.10 7.51 -2.40
N ARG A 66 9.98 8.13 -2.80
CA ARG A 66 9.51 9.40 -2.24
C ARG A 66 9.18 9.25 -0.76
N LEU A 67 8.42 8.21 -0.38
CA LEU A 67 8.12 7.92 1.01
C LEU A 67 9.38 7.66 1.83
N GLU A 68 10.28 6.80 1.33
CA GLU A 68 11.59 6.54 1.95
C GLU A 68 12.37 7.83 2.15
N SER A 69 12.44 8.69 1.11
CA SER A 69 13.08 10.00 1.15
C SER A 69 12.44 10.94 2.17
N THR A 70 11.10 10.99 2.24
CA THR A 70 10.36 11.76 3.25
C THR A 70 10.70 11.29 4.66
N ILE A 71 10.77 9.97 4.89
CA ILE A 71 11.15 9.43 6.20
C ILE A 71 12.61 9.78 6.54
N VAL A 72 13.53 9.62 5.59
CA VAL A 72 14.95 9.98 5.76
C VAL A 72 15.09 11.47 6.08
N SER A 73 14.40 12.33 5.32
CA SER A 73 14.38 13.79 5.53
C SER A 73 13.85 14.14 6.91
N ASN A 74 12.73 13.55 7.32
CA ASN A 74 12.18 13.75 8.67
C ASN A 74 13.14 13.27 9.77
N CYS A 75 13.85 12.15 9.54
CA CYS A 75 14.88 11.66 10.46
C CYS A 75 16.02 12.69 10.63
N LYS A 76 16.47 13.32 9.52
CA LYS A 76 17.47 14.40 9.55
C LYS A 76 16.95 15.63 10.29
N ASN A 77 15.73 16.06 9.99
CA ASN A 77 15.09 17.23 10.61
C ASN A 77 14.88 17.05 12.12
N ASN A 78 14.73 15.81 12.59
CA ASN A 78 14.65 15.47 14.02
C ASN A 78 16.02 15.31 14.70
N GLY A 79 17.13 15.58 14.01
CA GLY A 79 18.49 15.54 14.58
C GLY A 79 19.15 14.15 14.56
N HIS A 80 18.54 13.15 13.92
CA HIS A 80 19.06 11.78 13.85
C HIS A 80 19.91 11.52 12.59
N GLN A 81 20.90 12.38 12.33
CA GLN A 81 21.70 12.34 11.10
C GLN A 81 22.35 10.97 10.83
N GLN A 82 22.99 10.38 11.85
CA GLN A 82 23.64 9.07 11.72
C GLN A 82 22.66 7.94 11.35
N ILE A 83 21.43 7.98 11.86
CA ILE A 83 20.40 6.99 11.53
C ILE A 83 19.91 7.23 10.10
N ALA A 84 19.64 8.49 9.74
CA ALA A 84 19.16 8.86 8.42
C ALA A 84 20.11 8.42 7.29
N ASP A 85 21.42 8.54 7.50
CA ASP A 85 22.43 8.14 6.53
C ASP A 85 22.48 6.60 6.32
N ASN A 86 22.16 5.83 7.36
CA ASN A 86 22.07 4.37 7.28
C ASN A 86 20.71 3.86 6.79
N LEU A 87 19.65 4.67 6.95
CA LEU A 87 18.29 4.26 6.69
C LEU A 87 18.04 3.95 5.22
N GLN A 88 18.69 4.68 4.31
CA GLN A 88 18.60 4.39 2.87
C GLN A 88 19.16 3.00 2.53
N ASN A 89 20.34 2.67 3.05
CA ASN A 89 20.95 1.34 2.88
C ASN A 89 20.06 0.25 3.47
N THR A 90 19.48 0.52 4.65
CA THR A 90 18.57 -0.39 5.33
C THR A 90 17.31 -0.68 4.50
N TYR A 91 16.75 0.33 3.84
CA TYR A 91 15.61 0.13 2.92
C TYR A 91 16.01 -0.65 1.67
N ASP A 92 17.22 -0.45 1.14
CA ASP A 92 17.69 -1.21 -0.01
C ASP A 92 17.96 -2.68 0.37
N ASP A 93 18.53 -2.94 1.55
CA ASP A 93 18.71 -4.28 2.11
C ASP A 93 17.36 -4.98 2.35
N LEU A 94 16.38 -4.26 2.90
CA LEU A 94 15.00 -4.74 3.03
C LEU A 94 14.44 -5.20 1.68
N LYS A 95 14.58 -4.39 0.62
CA LYS A 95 14.08 -4.75 -0.73
C LYS A 95 14.78 -5.98 -1.28
N VAL A 96 16.09 -6.11 -1.07
CA VAL A 96 16.86 -7.29 -1.50
C VAL A 96 16.42 -8.52 -0.72
N CYS A 97 16.25 -8.40 0.59
CA CYS A 97 15.81 -9.47 1.47
C CYS A 97 14.40 -9.96 1.11
N LEU A 98 13.43 -9.05 0.91
CA LEU A 98 12.05 -9.41 0.54
C LEU A 98 11.96 -10.18 -0.79
N LYS A 99 12.91 -9.97 -1.71
CA LYS A 99 12.96 -10.71 -2.99
C LYS A 99 13.38 -12.18 -2.85
N LYS A 100 13.96 -12.59 -1.71
CA LYS A 100 14.41 -13.97 -1.47
C LYS A 100 13.27 -14.98 -1.49
N LYS A 101 12.07 -14.59 -1.05
CA LYS A 101 10.86 -15.42 -1.09
C LYS A 101 9.83 -14.77 -2.01
N LYS A 102 9.36 -15.52 -3.01
CA LYS A 102 8.36 -15.04 -3.96
C LYS A 102 6.96 -15.38 -3.45
N VAL A 103 6.07 -14.38 -3.44
CA VAL A 103 4.64 -14.56 -3.14
C VAL A 103 4.05 -15.67 -4.00
N PHE A 104 3.21 -16.52 -3.41
CA PHE A 104 2.57 -17.70 -4.02
C PHE A 104 3.51 -18.82 -4.48
N VAL A 105 4.83 -18.66 -4.37
CA VAL A 105 5.81 -19.74 -4.57
C VAL A 105 6.21 -20.33 -3.23
N ALA A 106 6.52 -19.47 -2.25
CA ALA A 106 6.69 -19.89 -0.86
C ALA A 106 5.32 -20.16 -0.22
N THR A 107 5.28 -20.99 0.82
CA THR A 107 4.06 -21.16 1.64
C THR A 107 3.68 -19.83 2.33
N LYS A 108 2.41 -19.70 2.74
CA LYS A 108 1.92 -18.52 3.47
C LYS A 108 2.80 -18.21 4.69
N SER A 109 3.08 -19.23 5.50
CA SER A 109 3.89 -19.11 6.72
C SER A 109 5.31 -18.63 6.39
N GLU A 110 6.00 -19.26 5.44
CA GLU A 110 7.35 -18.86 5.05
C GLU A 110 7.42 -17.43 4.49
N PHE A 111 6.41 -17.01 3.72
CA PHE A 111 6.40 -15.67 3.13
C PHE A 111 6.17 -14.59 4.20
N LEU A 112 5.24 -14.84 5.14
CA LEU A 112 4.98 -13.94 6.26
C LEU A 112 6.18 -13.84 7.22
N ASP A 113 6.85 -14.96 7.50
CA ASP A 113 8.10 -14.99 8.28
C ASP A 113 9.23 -14.23 7.57
N ASN A 114 9.33 -14.34 6.25
CA ASN A 114 10.30 -13.56 5.48
C ASN A 114 10.03 -12.06 5.54
N ILE A 115 8.76 -11.62 5.47
CA ILE A 115 8.39 -10.21 5.66
C ILE A 115 8.83 -9.73 7.04
N ASP A 116 8.52 -10.51 8.09
CA ASP A 116 8.89 -10.19 9.46
C ASP A 116 10.40 -10.02 9.63
N LYS A 117 11.18 -11.02 9.21
CA LYS A 117 12.64 -11.00 9.35
C LYS A 117 13.30 -9.90 8.54
N CYS A 118 12.88 -9.68 7.30
CA CYS A 118 13.48 -8.68 6.43
C CYS A 118 13.18 -7.24 6.87
N SER A 119 12.10 -7.00 7.61
CA SER A 119 11.64 -5.66 8.00
C SER A 119 12.14 -5.17 9.34
N ARG A 120 12.73 -6.04 10.17
CA ARG A 120 13.13 -5.71 11.56
C ARG A 120 13.99 -4.45 11.66
N ASP A 121 15.09 -4.41 10.90
CA ASP A 121 16.05 -3.31 11.00
C ASP A 121 15.46 -2.00 10.46
N ALA A 122 14.72 -2.07 9.35
CA ALA A 122 14.02 -0.92 8.77
C ALA A 122 12.99 -0.37 9.77
N VAL A 123 12.13 -1.21 10.33
CA VAL A 123 11.12 -0.81 11.32
C VAL A 123 11.78 -0.19 12.54
N MET A 124 12.83 -0.81 13.09
CA MET A 124 13.56 -0.33 14.26
C MET A 124 14.22 1.04 14.03
N GLN A 125 14.95 1.20 12.92
CA GLN A 125 15.61 2.47 12.61
C GLN A 125 14.60 3.58 12.32
N THR A 126 13.57 3.28 11.50
CA THR A 126 12.49 4.22 11.22
C THR A 126 11.77 4.65 12.49
N LYS A 127 11.49 3.72 13.42
CA LYS A 127 10.84 4.02 14.71
C LYS A 127 11.72 4.93 15.58
N THR A 128 13.03 4.74 15.57
CA THR A 128 13.97 5.58 16.33
C THR A 128 14.02 7.02 15.81
N CYS A 129 13.80 7.22 14.50
CA CYS A 129 13.73 8.54 13.87
C CYS A 129 12.44 9.32 14.16
N MET A 130 11.39 8.66 14.67
CA MET A 130 10.06 9.23 14.79
C MET A 130 9.80 9.83 16.17
N SER A 131 8.99 10.89 16.20
CA SER A 131 8.42 11.41 17.44
C SER A 131 7.58 10.34 18.14
N ASP A 132 7.46 10.41 19.47
CA ASP A 132 6.78 9.38 20.27
C ASP A 132 5.36 9.09 19.80
N ASP A 133 4.62 10.13 19.39
CA ASP A 133 3.28 10.03 18.84
C ASP A 133 3.22 9.34 17.46
N ARG A 134 4.34 9.13 16.79
CA ARG A 134 4.44 8.46 15.48
C ARG A 134 5.17 7.12 15.52
N LYS A 135 5.72 6.71 16.67
CA LYS A 135 6.47 5.45 16.82
C LYS A 135 5.66 4.19 16.51
N TYR A 136 4.33 4.24 16.59
CA TYR A 136 3.45 3.13 16.20
C TYR A 136 3.49 2.85 14.69
N PHE A 137 3.82 3.87 13.88
CA PHE A 137 3.59 3.86 12.44
C PHE A 137 4.38 2.79 11.68
N PRO A 138 5.69 2.58 11.93
CA PRO A 138 6.46 1.58 11.18
C PRO A 138 5.96 0.15 11.41
N GLU A 139 5.57 -0.17 12.65
CA GLU A 139 4.96 -1.45 13.01
C GLU A 139 3.57 -1.59 12.41
N PHE A 140 2.77 -0.52 12.40
CA PHE A 140 1.47 -0.50 11.74
C PHE A 140 1.58 -0.83 10.25
N ILE A 141 2.56 -0.25 9.53
CA ILE A 141 2.78 -0.56 8.11
C ILE A 141 3.18 -2.03 7.91
N LEU A 142 4.06 -2.55 8.76
CA LEU A 142 4.41 -3.97 8.73
C LEU A 142 3.18 -4.86 8.93
N ASP A 143 2.32 -4.51 9.88
CA ASP A 143 1.07 -5.23 10.15
C ASP A 143 0.10 -5.19 8.97
N VAL A 144 -0.06 -4.04 8.31
CA VAL A 144 -0.84 -3.93 7.06
C VAL A 144 -0.27 -4.86 5.99
N VAL A 145 1.04 -4.83 5.76
CA VAL A 145 1.69 -5.68 4.75
C VAL A 145 1.47 -7.16 5.05
N LYS A 146 1.65 -7.59 6.31
CA LYS A 146 1.45 -8.99 6.74
C LYS A 146 -0.02 -9.40 6.60
N SER A 147 -0.96 -8.54 7.01
CA SER A 147 -2.40 -8.80 6.91
C SER A 147 -2.84 -8.94 5.45
N VAL A 148 -2.45 -8.00 4.60
CA VAL A 148 -2.71 -8.03 3.16
C VAL A 148 -2.07 -9.25 2.49
N ALA A 149 -0.82 -9.57 2.83
CA ALA A 149 -0.18 -10.78 2.33
C ALA A 149 -0.93 -12.04 2.76
N GLY A 150 -1.37 -12.11 4.03
CA GLY A 150 -2.18 -13.20 4.56
C GLY A 150 -3.46 -13.40 3.76
N PHE A 151 -4.22 -12.32 3.59
CA PHE A 151 -5.41 -12.26 2.72
C PHE A 151 -5.12 -12.73 1.30
N MET A 152 -4.05 -12.26 0.67
CA MET A 152 -3.70 -12.66 -0.69
C MET A 152 -3.49 -14.17 -0.82
N TYR A 153 -2.91 -14.82 0.20
CA TYR A 153 -2.75 -16.27 0.24
C TYR A 153 -4.07 -17.00 0.43
N ASP A 154 -4.94 -16.48 1.31
CA ASP A 154 -6.25 -17.07 1.58
C ASP A 154 -7.18 -16.98 0.36
N ASP A 155 -7.07 -15.89 -0.40
CA ASP A 155 -7.88 -15.59 -1.59
C ASP A 155 -7.13 -15.77 -2.91
N LYS A 156 -6.04 -16.57 -2.90
CA LYS A 156 -5.20 -16.76 -4.09
C LYS A 156 -6.01 -17.15 -5.31
N ASP A 157 -6.91 -18.12 -5.18
CA ASP A 157 -7.70 -18.64 -6.29
C ASP A 157 -8.69 -17.59 -6.83
N ILE A 158 -9.34 -16.84 -5.93
CA ILE A 158 -10.26 -15.75 -6.28
C ILE A 158 -9.50 -14.63 -7.01
N ILE A 159 -8.32 -14.26 -6.52
CA ILE A 159 -7.45 -13.26 -7.16
C ILE A 159 -7.06 -13.71 -8.57
N THR A 160 -6.66 -14.97 -8.73
CA THR A 160 -6.16 -15.47 -10.02
C THR A 160 -7.27 -15.69 -11.04
N ASN A 161 -8.47 -16.11 -10.61
CA ASN A 161 -9.52 -16.57 -11.51
C ASN A 161 -10.62 -15.54 -11.72
N ASP A 162 -11.12 -14.93 -10.64
CA ASP A 162 -12.24 -13.99 -10.68
C ASP A 162 -11.77 -12.54 -10.84
N LEU A 163 -10.86 -12.09 -9.96
CA LEU A 163 -10.43 -10.70 -9.95
C LEU A 163 -9.62 -10.34 -11.19
N ALA A 164 -8.79 -11.26 -11.69
CA ALA A 164 -7.98 -11.05 -12.89
C ALA A 164 -8.82 -10.65 -14.11
N GLN A 165 -10.04 -11.17 -14.24
CA GLN A 165 -10.96 -10.79 -15.32
C GLN A 165 -11.47 -9.37 -15.12
N CYS A 166 -11.76 -8.99 -13.87
CA CYS A 166 -12.22 -7.65 -13.56
C CYS A 166 -11.13 -6.58 -13.68
N LEU A 167 -9.85 -6.90 -13.46
CA LEU A 167 -8.76 -5.91 -13.50
C LEU A 167 -8.68 -5.12 -14.82
N ASN A 168 -9.22 -5.64 -15.92
CA ASN A 168 -9.30 -4.89 -17.18
C ASN A 168 -10.21 -3.65 -17.08
N THR A 169 -11.23 -3.66 -16.21
CA THR A 169 -12.12 -2.50 -16.00
C THR A 169 -11.40 -1.31 -15.37
N PHE A 170 -10.38 -1.57 -14.56
CA PHE A 170 -9.50 -0.52 -14.01
C PHE A 170 -8.66 0.17 -15.09
N THR A 171 -8.67 -0.34 -16.33
CA THR A 171 -8.03 0.35 -17.44
C THR A 171 -8.82 1.57 -17.93
N ASP A 172 -10.12 1.57 -17.67
CA ASP A 172 -11.02 2.64 -18.05
C ASP A 172 -10.68 3.95 -17.30
N TYR A 173 -10.70 5.07 -18.01
CA TYR A 173 -10.38 6.37 -17.44
C TYR A 173 -11.41 6.81 -16.40
N SER A 174 -12.70 6.57 -16.65
CA SER A 174 -13.78 6.94 -15.75
C SER A 174 -13.70 6.15 -14.43
N VAL A 175 -13.39 4.85 -14.50
CA VAL A 175 -13.20 4.00 -13.32
C VAL A 175 -12.02 4.48 -12.48
N ARG A 176 -10.88 4.80 -13.11
CA ARG A 176 -9.72 5.39 -12.41
C ARG A 176 -10.02 6.72 -11.75
N ARG A 177 -10.70 7.60 -12.48
CA ARG A 177 -11.09 8.91 -11.97
C ARG A 177 -12.01 8.77 -10.77
N SER A 178 -13.00 7.89 -10.85
CA SER A 178 -13.92 7.58 -9.75
C SER A 178 -13.17 7.04 -8.52
N TYR A 179 -12.23 6.10 -8.72
CA TYR A 179 -11.36 5.61 -7.65
C TYR A 179 -10.54 6.74 -7.01
N SER A 180 -9.88 7.56 -7.82
CA SER A 180 -9.09 8.69 -7.35
C SER A 180 -9.93 9.69 -6.58
N GLN A 181 -11.13 10.01 -7.08
CA GLN A 181 -12.07 10.91 -6.41
C GLN A 181 -12.51 10.35 -5.07
N CYS A 182 -12.85 9.06 -4.98
CA CYS A 182 -13.19 8.42 -3.71
C CYS A 182 -12.05 8.55 -2.69
N VAL A 183 -10.81 8.24 -3.09
CA VAL A 183 -9.65 8.34 -2.20
C VAL A 183 -9.43 9.79 -1.76
N THR A 184 -9.52 10.75 -2.69
CA THR A 184 -9.39 12.18 -2.40
C THR A 184 -10.48 12.67 -1.46
N ASP A 185 -11.75 12.32 -1.69
CA ASP A 185 -12.89 12.75 -0.86
C ASP A 185 -12.79 12.19 0.56
N VAL A 186 -12.40 10.92 0.70
CA VAL A 186 -12.12 10.32 2.01
C VAL A 186 -10.97 11.09 2.66
N SER A 187 -9.88 11.36 1.94
CA SER A 187 -8.70 12.06 2.47
C SER A 187 -9.01 13.50 2.90
N ILE A 188 -9.78 14.28 2.11
CA ILE A 188 -10.14 15.66 2.44
C ILE A 188 -10.96 15.74 3.73
N ARG A 189 -11.90 14.80 3.93
CA ARG A 189 -12.68 14.70 5.18
C ARG A 189 -11.79 14.50 6.42
N LEU A 190 -10.55 14.07 6.22
CA LEU A 190 -9.59 13.71 7.28
C LEU A 190 -8.45 14.74 7.41
N VAL A 191 -8.05 15.41 6.32
CA VAL A 191 -7.00 16.45 6.32
C VAL A 191 -7.42 17.71 7.07
N THR A 192 -8.73 18.03 7.10
CA THR A 192 -9.27 19.11 7.96
C THR A 192 -9.06 18.84 9.46
N GLN A 193 -8.54 17.67 9.81
CA GLN A 193 -8.30 17.19 11.15
C GLN A 193 -6.81 16.85 11.37
N VAL A 194 -5.89 17.74 10.98
CA VAL A 194 -4.40 17.61 11.00
C VAL A 194 -3.78 16.96 12.26
N LYS A 195 -4.45 17.01 13.43
CA LYS A 195 -4.00 16.30 14.65
C LYS A 195 -4.24 14.78 14.65
N TYR A 196 -5.05 14.24 13.73
CA TYR A 196 -5.55 12.86 13.76
C TYR A 196 -4.55 11.80 13.29
N GLN A 197 -3.40 12.16 12.73
CA GLN A 197 -2.44 11.16 12.24
C GLN A 197 -1.36 10.79 13.27
N ARG A 198 -1.39 11.42 14.44
CA ARG A 198 -0.45 11.22 15.55
C ARG A 198 -0.84 10.10 16.51
N GLN A 199 -1.94 9.40 16.26
CA GLN A 199 -2.34 8.28 17.11
C GLN A 199 -2.98 7.20 16.25
N ARG A 200 -2.64 5.94 16.50
CA ARG A 200 -3.15 4.79 15.76
C ARG A 200 -4.68 4.78 15.63
N PRO A 201 -5.50 5.01 16.68
CA PRO A 201 -6.95 4.97 16.54
C PRO A 201 -7.49 6.05 15.59
N LEU A 202 -6.87 7.24 15.61
CA LEU A 202 -7.26 8.36 14.75
C LEU A 202 -6.81 8.13 13.31
N PHE A 203 -5.60 7.58 13.10
CA PHE A 203 -5.16 7.12 11.79
C PHE A 203 -6.06 6.02 11.24
N CYS A 204 -6.53 5.10 12.07
CA CYS A 204 -7.42 4.01 11.67
C CYS A 204 -8.81 4.48 11.23
N LYS A 205 -9.35 5.52 11.88
CA LYS A 205 -10.58 6.20 11.41
C LYS A 205 -10.43 6.76 10.00
N ALA A 206 -9.21 7.17 9.64
CA ALA A 206 -8.86 7.65 8.30
C ALA A 206 -8.59 6.52 7.30
N PHE A 207 -7.87 5.50 7.76
CA PHE A 207 -7.34 4.42 6.93
C PHE A 207 -8.38 3.40 6.49
N ILE A 208 -9.31 3.01 7.39
CA ILE A 208 -10.30 1.99 7.05
C ILE A 208 -11.26 2.47 5.94
N PRO A 209 -11.81 3.70 5.96
CA PRO A 209 -12.71 4.15 4.90
C PRO A 209 -12.13 4.12 3.49
N THR A 210 -10.82 4.35 3.30
CA THR A 210 -10.22 4.30 1.95
C THR A 210 -10.18 2.91 1.35
N SER A 211 -10.16 1.85 2.18
CA SER A 211 -10.23 0.47 1.70
C SER A 211 -11.56 0.18 0.97
N TYR A 212 -12.63 0.91 1.30
CA TYR A 212 -13.92 0.80 0.58
C TYR A 212 -13.87 1.40 -0.82
N CYS A 213 -12.96 2.33 -1.10
CA CYS A 213 -12.83 2.88 -2.46
C CYS A 213 -12.45 1.79 -3.47
N TYR A 214 -11.51 0.91 -3.12
CA TYR A 214 -11.12 -0.18 -4.00
C TYR A 214 -12.24 -1.22 -4.16
N THR A 215 -12.87 -1.62 -3.06
CA THR A 215 -13.90 -2.67 -3.08
C THR A 215 -15.22 -2.21 -3.69
N ASN A 216 -15.56 -0.92 -3.62
CA ASN A 216 -16.72 -0.36 -4.30
C ASN A 216 -16.49 -0.31 -5.82
N ILE A 217 -15.27 0.00 -6.28
CA ILE A 217 -14.96 -0.08 -7.71
C ILE A 217 -15.15 -1.51 -8.23
N ILE A 218 -14.71 -2.52 -7.46
CA ILE A 218 -14.98 -3.93 -7.80
C ILE A 218 -16.49 -4.21 -7.84
N LYS A 219 -17.23 -3.75 -6.83
CA LYS A 219 -18.68 -3.92 -6.74
C LYS A 219 -19.41 -3.36 -7.97
N ASP A 220 -19.02 -2.16 -8.38
CA ASP A 220 -19.78 -1.36 -9.34
C ASP A 220 -19.39 -1.69 -10.79
N ASN A 221 -18.19 -2.26 -11.00
CA ASN A 221 -17.64 -2.47 -12.35
C ASN A 221 -17.35 -3.94 -12.70
N CYS A 222 -17.33 -4.86 -11.74
CA CYS A 222 -17.14 -6.29 -12.01
C CYS A 222 -18.48 -7.03 -12.14
N ILE A 223 -18.47 -8.17 -12.84
CA ILE A 223 -19.56 -9.14 -12.77
C ILE A 223 -19.67 -9.64 -11.33
N ARG A 224 -20.86 -9.53 -10.74
CA ARG A 224 -21.07 -9.97 -9.36
C ARG A 224 -20.99 -11.50 -9.25
N THR A 225 -20.03 -11.98 -8.46
CA THR A 225 -19.90 -13.40 -8.09
C THR A 225 -19.77 -13.54 -6.58
N LYS A 226 -20.11 -14.71 -6.03
CA LYS A 226 -19.91 -15.00 -4.60
C LYS A 226 -18.43 -14.85 -4.19
N ASN A 227 -17.51 -15.21 -5.07
CA ASN A 227 -16.07 -15.07 -4.85
C ASN A 227 -15.65 -13.60 -4.76
N LEU A 228 -16.14 -12.74 -5.65
CA LEU A 228 -15.82 -11.30 -5.59
C LEU A 228 -16.48 -10.60 -4.41
N ASP A 229 -17.68 -11.03 -3.98
CA ASP A 229 -18.27 -10.54 -2.73
C ASP A 229 -17.41 -10.94 -1.53
N LYS A 230 -16.95 -12.20 -1.44
CA LYS A 230 -16.00 -12.67 -0.42
C LYS A 230 -14.68 -11.88 -0.44
N PHE A 231 -14.08 -11.71 -1.61
CA PHE A 231 -12.82 -10.96 -1.78
C PHE A 231 -12.92 -9.53 -1.23
N ARG A 232 -14.04 -8.86 -1.48
CA ARG A 232 -14.27 -7.50 -0.99
C ARG A 232 -14.32 -7.47 0.53
N GLU A 233 -15.05 -8.40 1.15
CA GLU A 233 -15.14 -8.51 2.61
C GLU A 233 -13.78 -8.85 3.23
N ASP A 234 -13.08 -9.84 2.69
CA ASP A 234 -11.78 -10.28 3.19
C ASP A 234 -10.70 -9.20 3.04
N TYR A 235 -10.73 -8.42 1.94
CA TYR A 235 -9.85 -7.26 1.79
C TYR A 235 -10.11 -6.18 2.86
N ILE A 236 -11.37 -5.81 3.10
CA ILE A 236 -11.72 -4.83 4.14
C ILE A 236 -11.27 -5.34 5.52
N ASN A 237 -11.51 -6.62 5.80
CA ASN A 237 -11.08 -7.24 7.06
C ASN A 237 -9.56 -7.22 7.20
N ALA A 238 -8.81 -7.51 6.13
CA ALA A 238 -7.35 -7.42 6.12
C ALA A 238 -6.86 -5.99 6.43
N MET A 239 -7.57 -4.96 5.98
CA MET A 239 -7.24 -3.56 6.27
C MET A 239 -7.65 -3.14 7.69
N LYS A 240 -8.63 -3.80 8.31
CA LYS A 240 -9.06 -3.55 9.71
C LYS A 240 -8.15 -4.20 10.74
N VAL A 241 -7.62 -5.40 10.48
CA VAL A 241 -6.78 -6.15 11.43
C VAL A 241 -5.64 -5.31 12.06
N PRO A 242 -4.87 -4.51 11.30
CA PRO A 242 -3.84 -3.64 11.86
C PRO A 242 -4.38 -2.51 12.76
N CYS A 243 -5.67 -2.21 12.71
CA CYS A 243 -6.33 -1.21 13.54
C CYS A 243 -6.90 -1.76 14.85
N ASP A 244 -7.15 -3.06 14.93
CA ASP A 244 -7.73 -3.72 16.10
C ASP A 244 -6.66 -4.21 17.10
N LYS A 245 -5.39 -4.27 16.69
CA LYS A 245 -4.27 -4.58 17.58
C LYS A 245 -4.06 -3.46 18.59
N LYS A 246 -3.94 -3.84 19.87
CA LYS A 246 -3.48 -2.94 20.92
C LYS A 246 -2.02 -2.58 20.66
N ASP A 247 -1.65 -1.34 20.97
CA ASP A 247 -0.26 -0.93 20.97
C ASP A 247 0.49 -1.78 21.99
N SER A 248 1.57 -2.45 21.56
CA SER A 248 2.45 -3.16 22.47
C SER A 248 3.21 -2.12 23.29
N GLU A 249 2.82 -1.97 24.56
CA GLU A 249 3.53 -1.19 25.58
C GLU A 249 4.97 -1.71 25.77
#